data_AF-A0A9E4HKB2-F1
#
_entry.id   AF-A0A9E4HKB2-F1
#
_cell.length_a   1.000
_cell.length_b   1.000
_cell.length_c   1.000
_cell.angle_alpha   90.00
_cell.angle_beta   90.00
_cell.angle_gamma   90.00
#
_symmetry.space_group_name_H-M   'P 1'
#
loop_
_entity.id
_entity.type
_entity.pdbx_description
1 polymer ?
#
loop_
_entity_poly.entity_id
_entity_poly.type
_entity_poly.pdbx_seq_one_letter_code
_entity_poly.pdbx_strand_id
1 'polypeptide(L)'
;MLAADDQATFHADGFVTVDSLIDASLVEPLKERFERLFRGDFETGTAPDEVNWQEGSSDPTLARQICNGWKADRLIASVVLDAGLGESVARLAGWPGARIVQDNVIWKPPRARSLGFHRDNAYLDWYTPTEMFSCWIALDDTTASGGTMELARGSHRWPTGSDVMGEFHAPEDYRATVRAAAAAADVELDIAAVEVTAGGGSFHHGWAWHGSGPNRSGRHRRSLVLHCASSEARFNRAGFDKGNGPIYSRYARLTDDEMDENHFPILWRSDGYRTPGI
;
A
#
# COMPACT_ATOMS: atom_id res chain seq x y z
N MET A 1 16.17 8.02 6.34
CA MET A 1 15.65 7.62 5.02
C MET A 1 15.13 8.78 4.20
N LEU A 2 14.55 9.83 4.81
CA LEU A 2 14.06 11.02 4.09
C LEU A 2 14.93 12.26 4.34
N ALA A 3 15.19 13.04 3.31
CA ALA A 3 15.76 14.37 3.37
C ALA A 3 14.70 15.42 3.72
N ALA A 4 15.10 16.65 4.07
CA ALA A 4 14.16 17.73 4.38
C ALA A 4 13.30 18.10 3.16
N ASP A 5 13.88 18.11 1.97
CA ASP A 5 13.18 18.41 0.71
C ASP A 5 12.12 17.36 0.37
N ASP A 6 12.28 16.12 0.85
CA ASP A 6 11.32 15.04 0.64
C ASP A 6 10.01 15.31 1.38
N GLN A 7 10.06 15.90 2.57
CA GLN A 7 8.86 16.25 3.34
C GLN A 7 8.08 17.37 2.66
N ALA A 8 8.77 18.40 2.18
CA ALA A 8 8.14 19.50 1.46
C ALA A 8 7.47 19.01 0.18
N THR A 9 8.15 18.14 -0.59
CA THR A 9 7.61 17.50 -1.79
C THR A 9 6.39 16.66 -1.45
N PHE A 10 6.48 15.80 -0.43
CA PHE A 10 5.36 14.98 0.02
C PHE A 10 4.13 15.81 0.39
N HIS A 11 4.30 16.90 1.17
CA HIS A 11 3.17 17.75 1.54
C HIS A 11 2.62 18.55 0.36
N ALA A 12 3.45 18.94 -0.60
CA ALA A 12 3.00 19.63 -1.81
C ALA A 12 2.23 18.69 -2.74
N ASP A 13 2.74 17.48 -2.95
CA ASP A 13 2.32 16.59 -4.03
C ASP A 13 1.46 15.42 -3.56
N GLY A 14 1.47 15.11 -2.27
CA GLY A 14 0.83 13.95 -1.67
C GLY A 14 1.66 12.68 -1.75
N PHE A 15 2.87 12.77 -2.32
CA PHE A 15 3.82 11.67 -2.41
C PHE A 15 5.24 12.17 -2.62
N VAL A 16 6.21 11.29 -2.36
CA VAL A 16 7.62 11.49 -2.68
C VAL A 16 8.26 10.18 -3.10
N THR A 17 9.12 10.22 -4.11
CA THR A 17 9.89 9.06 -4.59
C THR A 17 11.26 9.00 -3.93
N VAL A 18 11.72 7.81 -3.60
CA VAL A 18 13.01 7.58 -2.92
C VAL A 18 13.75 6.46 -3.65
N ASP A 19 15.00 6.71 -4.06
CA ASP A 19 15.76 5.79 -4.91
C ASP A 19 16.18 4.48 -4.19
N SER A 20 16.26 4.51 -2.85
CA SER A 20 16.72 3.38 -2.05
C SER A 20 15.98 3.32 -0.71
N LEU A 21 14.96 2.46 -0.64
CA LEU A 21 14.17 2.19 0.57
C LEU A 21 14.62 0.92 1.30
N ILE A 22 15.16 -0.05 0.57
CA ILE A 22 15.67 -1.31 1.14
C ILE A 22 17.08 -1.60 0.64
N ASP A 23 17.80 -2.43 1.39
CA ASP A 23 19.11 -2.93 0.96
C ASP A 23 18.96 -3.75 -0.33
N ALA A 24 19.81 -3.47 -1.32
CA ALA A 24 19.78 -4.14 -2.62
C ALA A 24 19.97 -5.67 -2.50
N SER A 25 20.64 -6.16 -1.46
CA SER A 25 20.81 -7.59 -1.18
C SER A 25 19.50 -8.31 -0.85
N LEU A 26 18.46 -7.59 -0.43
CA LEU A 26 17.13 -8.18 -0.13
C LEU A 26 16.29 -8.38 -1.38
N VAL A 27 16.57 -7.68 -2.49
CA VAL A 27 15.71 -7.64 -3.68
C VAL A 27 15.51 -9.03 -4.30
N GLU A 28 16.58 -9.74 -4.62
CA GLU A 28 16.47 -11.07 -5.27
C GLU A 28 15.85 -12.13 -4.33
N PRO A 29 16.26 -12.25 -3.05
CA PRO A 29 15.59 -13.13 -2.10
C PRO A 29 14.09 -12.85 -1.94
N LEU A 30 13.66 -11.58 -1.98
CA LEU A 30 12.25 -11.20 -1.91
C LEU A 30 11.49 -11.64 -3.16
N LYS A 31 12.07 -11.50 -4.34
CA LYS A 31 11.47 -11.93 -5.61
C LYS A 31 11.11 -13.42 -5.62
N GLU A 32 11.95 -14.26 -5.00
CA GLU A 32 11.72 -15.70 -4.89
C GLU A 32 10.51 -16.04 -4.01
N ARG A 33 10.14 -15.16 -3.06
CA ARG A 33 8.97 -15.38 -2.18
C ARG A 33 7.65 -15.31 -2.94
N PHE A 34 7.57 -14.48 -3.97
CA PHE A 34 6.32 -14.23 -4.70
C PHE A 34 5.73 -15.50 -5.29
N GLU A 35 6.53 -16.34 -5.95
CA GLU A 35 6.02 -17.59 -6.51
C GLU A 35 5.49 -18.54 -5.43
N ARG A 36 6.20 -18.66 -4.31
CA ARG A 36 5.80 -19.53 -3.20
C ARG A 36 4.49 -19.05 -2.58
N LEU A 37 4.40 -17.76 -2.27
CA LEU A 37 3.21 -17.13 -1.68
C LEU A 37 1.97 -17.31 -2.59
N PHE A 38 2.09 -17.06 -3.89
CA PHE A 38 0.96 -17.22 -4.83
C PHE A 38 0.63 -18.68 -5.18
N ARG A 39 1.44 -19.64 -4.74
CA ARG A 39 1.13 -21.09 -4.73
C ARG A 39 0.50 -21.57 -3.42
N GLY A 40 0.39 -20.68 -2.42
CA GLY A 40 -0.08 -21.04 -1.08
C GLY A 40 0.98 -21.70 -0.19
N ASP A 41 2.26 -21.63 -0.57
CA ASP A 41 3.38 -22.08 0.27
C ASP A 41 3.78 -20.95 1.23
N PHE A 42 3.19 -20.97 2.43
CA PHE A 42 3.42 -20.00 3.49
C PHE A 42 4.46 -20.52 4.47
N GLU A 43 5.62 -19.85 4.52
CA GLU A 43 6.78 -20.25 5.33
C GLU A 43 6.49 -20.30 6.83
N THR A 44 5.58 -19.44 7.33
CA THR A 44 5.17 -19.43 8.74
C THR A 44 4.11 -20.47 9.08
N GLY A 45 3.52 -21.12 8.07
CA GLY A 45 2.31 -21.95 8.21
C GLY A 45 1.03 -21.15 8.47
N THR A 46 1.10 -19.81 8.50
CA THR A 46 -0.05 -18.92 8.67
C THR A 46 -0.44 -18.32 7.33
N ALA A 47 -1.72 -18.40 6.98
CA ALA A 47 -2.22 -17.77 5.78
C ALA A 47 -2.26 -16.24 5.92
N PRO A 48 -2.04 -15.49 4.82
CA PRO A 48 -2.31 -14.07 4.77
C PRO A 48 -3.83 -13.81 4.87
N ASP A 49 -4.20 -12.54 5.06
CA ASP A 49 -5.61 -12.19 5.29
C ASP A 49 -6.47 -12.31 4.04
N GLU A 50 -5.87 -12.05 2.88
CA GLU A 50 -6.50 -12.17 1.57
C GLU A 50 -5.49 -12.65 0.52
N VAL A 51 -5.95 -13.47 -0.41
CA VAL A 51 -5.19 -13.86 -1.61
C VAL A 51 -6.09 -13.62 -2.83
N ASN A 52 -5.90 -12.48 -3.47
CA ASN A 52 -6.75 -11.97 -4.55
C ASN A 52 -6.27 -12.43 -5.95
N TRP A 53 -5.76 -13.67 -6.04
CA TRP A 53 -5.45 -14.40 -7.28
C TRP A 53 -5.00 -15.83 -6.94
N GLN A 54 -5.51 -16.85 -7.65
CA GLN A 54 -5.18 -18.26 -7.41
C GLN A 54 -4.61 -18.94 -8.66
N GLU A 55 -3.48 -19.62 -8.51
CA GLU A 55 -2.84 -20.36 -9.61
C GLU A 55 -3.78 -21.44 -10.17
N GLY A 56 -3.86 -21.52 -11.50
CA GLY A 56 -4.72 -22.48 -12.21
C GLY A 56 -6.22 -22.15 -12.22
N SER A 57 -6.68 -21.19 -11.41
CA SER A 57 -8.10 -20.82 -11.32
C SER A 57 -8.40 -19.39 -11.77
N SER A 58 -7.57 -18.43 -11.38
CA SER A 58 -7.76 -17.02 -11.71
C SER A 58 -7.26 -16.68 -13.12
N ASP A 59 -7.83 -15.63 -13.70
CA ASP A 59 -7.35 -15.08 -14.97
C ASP A 59 -5.86 -14.67 -14.85
N PRO A 60 -4.95 -15.26 -15.65
CA PRO A 60 -3.52 -14.98 -15.57
C PRO A 60 -3.15 -13.57 -16.03
N THR A 61 -4.07 -12.85 -16.67
CA THR A 61 -3.89 -11.45 -17.11
C THR A 61 -4.17 -10.44 -16.00
N LEU A 62 -4.65 -10.86 -14.83
CA LEU A 62 -4.87 -9.96 -13.70
C LEU A 62 -3.57 -9.69 -12.93
N ALA A 63 -3.51 -8.52 -12.30
CA ALA A 63 -2.55 -8.27 -11.24
C ALA A 63 -2.88 -9.21 -10.06
N ARG A 64 -1.85 -9.74 -9.42
CA ARG A 64 -1.96 -10.64 -8.27
C ARG A 64 -1.69 -9.83 -7.01
N GLN A 65 -2.47 -10.06 -5.96
CA GLN A 65 -2.33 -9.35 -4.68
C GLN A 65 -2.53 -10.31 -3.52
N ILE A 66 -1.75 -10.12 -2.47
CA ILE A 66 -1.94 -10.71 -1.15
C ILE A 66 -2.01 -9.56 -0.14
N CYS A 67 -2.94 -9.63 0.82
CA CYS A 67 -3.02 -8.71 1.95
C CYS A 67 -2.45 -9.37 3.21
N ASN A 68 -1.57 -8.67 3.92
CA ASN A 68 -0.86 -9.16 5.10
C ASN A 68 0.07 -10.35 4.84
N GLY A 69 0.89 -10.23 3.79
CA GLY A 69 1.95 -11.18 3.47
C GLY A 69 3.00 -11.33 4.57
N TRP A 70 3.19 -10.32 5.42
CA TRP A 70 4.08 -10.38 6.59
C TRP A 70 3.73 -11.52 7.56
N LYS A 71 2.45 -11.91 7.63
CA LYS A 71 2.00 -13.04 8.46
C LYS A 71 2.45 -14.38 7.90
N ALA A 72 2.67 -14.46 6.58
CA ALA A 72 2.94 -15.68 5.83
C ALA A 72 4.42 -15.95 5.55
N ASP A 73 5.27 -14.90 5.56
CA ASP A 73 6.70 -15.02 5.23
C ASP A 73 7.55 -14.02 6.03
N ARG A 74 8.59 -14.54 6.71
CA ARG A 74 9.46 -13.76 7.61
C ARG A 74 10.36 -12.78 6.87
N LEU A 75 10.71 -13.05 5.61
CA LEU A 75 11.49 -12.10 4.81
C LEU A 75 10.62 -10.92 4.38
N ILE A 76 9.37 -11.16 3.98
CA ILE A 76 8.39 -10.07 3.75
C ILE A 76 8.22 -9.26 5.04
N ALA A 77 8.02 -9.91 6.18
CA ALA A 77 7.88 -9.26 7.48
C ALA A 77 9.08 -8.38 7.83
N SER A 78 10.31 -8.85 7.61
CA SER A 78 11.54 -8.09 7.90
C SER A 78 11.64 -6.75 7.17
N VAL A 79 10.93 -6.60 6.05
CA VAL A 79 10.87 -5.36 5.28
C VAL A 79 9.72 -4.49 5.74
N VAL A 80 8.49 -5.00 5.69
CA VAL A 80 7.30 -4.16 5.94
C VAL A 80 7.11 -3.81 7.42
N LEU A 81 7.77 -4.52 8.34
CA LEU A 81 7.78 -4.19 9.77
C LEU A 81 9.01 -3.38 10.20
N ASP A 82 9.81 -2.87 9.26
CA ASP A 82 11.00 -2.08 9.56
C ASP A 82 10.67 -0.79 10.33
N ALA A 83 11.43 -0.55 11.39
CA ALA A 83 11.23 0.61 12.26
C ALA A 83 11.56 1.93 11.56
N GLY A 84 12.54 1.94 10.64
CA GLY A 84 12.93 3.12 9.88
C GLY A 84 11.88 3.54 8.86
N LEU A 85 11.19 2.58 8.23
CA LEU A 85 10.02 2.85 7.39
C LEU A 85 8.86 3.38 8.23
N GLY A 86 8.59 2.76 9.39
CA GLY A 86 7.58 3.24 10.34
C GLY A 86 7.85 4.68 10.82
N GLU A 87 9.10 4.99 11.16
CA GLU A 87 9.53 6.34 11.52
C GLU A 87 9.32 7.34 10.37
N SER A 88 9.71 6.96 9.16
CA SER A 88 9.57 7.81 7.97
C SER A 88 8.10 8.16 7.72
N VAL A 89 7.20 7.17 7.83
CA VAL A 89 5.76 7.39 7.72
C VAL A 89 5.24 8.28 8.85
N ALA A 90 5.59 8.00 10.11
CA ALA A 90 5.12 8.79 11.25
C ALA A 90 5.54 10.28 11.11
N ARG A 91 6.76 10.54 10.65
CA ARG A 91 7.27 11.90 10.40
C ARG A 91 6.52 12.60 9.28
N LEU A 92 6.26 11.92 8.16
CA LEU A 92 5.48 12.49 7.04
C LEU A 92 4.04 12.80 7.44
N ALA A 93 3.45 11.97 8.30
CA ALA A 93 2.08 12.13 8.75
C ALA A 93 1.91 13.07 9.96
N GLY A 94 3.02 13.45 10.63
CA GLY A 94 2.97 14.20 11.88
C GLY A 94 2.39 13.40 13.06
N TRP A 95 2.49 12.07 13.03
CA TRP A 95 1.97 11.19 14.07
C TRP A 95 2.99 10.96 15.21
N PRO A 96 2.52 10.70 16.46
CA PRO A 96 3.41 10.35 17.57
C PRO A 96 4.09 8.98 17.39
N GLY A 97 3.56 8.15 16.49
CA GLY A 97 4.11 6.87 16.04
C GLY A 97 3.28 6.28 14.91
N ALA A 98 3.78 5.21 14.30
CA ALA A 98 3.10 4.49 13.23
C ALA A 98 2.94 3.01 13.60
N ARG A 99 1.76 2.46 13.30
CA ARG A 99 1.50 1.03 13.30
C ARG A 99 1.18 0.57 11.89
N ILE A 100 1.56 -0.65 11.54
CA ILE A 100 1.09 -1.27 10.30
C ILE A 100 -0.37 -1.66 10.46
N VAL A 101 -1.19 -1.35 9.46
CA VAL A 101 -2.59 -1.81 9.37
C VAL A 101 -2.78 -2.89 8.31
N GLN A 102 -1.97 -2.82 7.25
CA GLN A 102 -1.96 -3.79 6.17
C GLN A 102 -0.59 -3.77 5.47
N ASP A 103 -0.12 -4.91 4.95
CA ASP A 103 0.83 -4.92 3.82
C ASP A 103 0.22 -5.50 2.56
N ASN A 104 0.76 -5.14 1.40
CA ASN A 104 0.44 -5.82 0.15
C ASN A 104 1.67 -6.38 -0.54
N VAL A 105 1.54 -7.60 -1.03
CA VAL A 105 2.46 -8.23 -1.99
C VAL A 105 1.78 -8.18 -3.36
N ILE A 106 2.26 -7.31 -4.26
CA ILE A 106 1.62 -7.06 -5.56
C ILE A 106 2.51 -7.51 -6.71
N TRP A 107 1.95 -8.36 -7.57
CA TRP A 107 2.66 -8.91 -8.73
C TRP A 107 1.91 -8.66 -10.04
N LYS A 108 2.57 -7.93 -10.95
CA LYS A 108 2.13 -7.79 -12.33
C LYS A 108 3.03 -8.60 -13.26
N PRO A 109 2.60 -9.80 -13.70
CA PRO A 109 3.30 -10.51 -14.76
C PRO A 109 3.30 -9.70 -16.09
N PRO A 110 4.15 -10.06 -17.07
CA PRO A 110 4.08 -9.49 -18.41
C PRO A 110 2.65 -9.55 -18.96
N ARG A 111 2.18 -8.45 -19.57
CA ARG A 111 0.82 -8.28 -20.11
C ARG A 111 -0.30 -8.21 -19.06
N ALA A 112 0.03 -8.10 -17.77
CA ALA A 112 -0.99 -7.91 -16.74
C ALA A 112 -1.79 -6.60 -16.99
N ARG A 113 -3.09 -6.65 -16.79
CA ARG A 113 -4.02 -5.53 -16.95
C ARG A 113 -3.81 -4.45 -15.87
N SER A 114 -4.50 -3.33 -16.02
CA SER A 114 -4.41 -2.17 -15.13
C SER A 114 -5.03 -2.42 -13.75
N LEU A 115 -4.64 -1.59 -12.79
CA LEU A 115 -5.38 -1.33 -11.57
C LEU A 115 -5.99 0.08 -11.68
N GLY A 116 -7.28 0.19 -11.41
CA GLY A 116 -8.03 1.45 -11.43
C GLY A 116 -7.45 2.47 -10.46
N PHE A 117 -7.55 3.75 -10.83
CA PHE A 117 -7.26 4.83 -9.90
C PHE A 117 -8.24 4.79 -8.73
N HIS A 118 -7.70 4.84 -7.52
CA HIS A 118 -8.42 4.78 -6.26
C HIS A 118 -7.69 5.59 -5.19
N ARG A 119 -8.27 5.63 -3.99
CA ARG A 119 -7.67 6.20 -2.77
C ARG A 119 -7.75 5.16 -1.67
N ASP A 120 -6.64 4.94 -0.96
CA ASP A 120 -6.58 3.93 0.09
C ASP A 120 -7.62 4.20 1.19
N ASN A 121 -7.71 5.46 1.64
CA ASN A 121 -8.61 5.86 2.73
C ASN A 121 -10.11 5.62 2.43
N ALA A 122 -10.50 5.51 1.15
CA ALA A 122 -11.89 5.25 0.77
C ALA A 122 -12.40 3.86 1.21
N TYR A 123 -11.50 2.95 1.60
CA TYR A 123 -11.85 1.58 2.00
C TYR A 123 -11.78 1.33 3.51
N LEU A 124 -11.38 2.33 4.32
CA LEU A 124 -10.83 2.13 5.67
C LEU A 124 -11.74 2.63 6.81
N ASP A 125 -13.04 2.59 6.61
CA ASP A 125 -14.03 3.03 7.61
C ASP A 125 -13.94 2.26 8.95
N TRP A 126 -13.24 1.12 9.00
CA TRP A 126 -13.16 0.23 10.16
C TRP A 126 -12.17 0.68 11.26
N TYR A 127 -11.39 1.74 11.05
CA TYR A 127 -10.59 2.38 12.09
C TYR A 127 -10.65 3.91 12.04
N THR A 128 -10.31 4.55 13.17
CA THR A 128 -10.32 6.00 13.33
C THR A 128 -9.08 6.49 14.09
N PRO A 129 -8.52 7.67 13.76
CA PRO A 129 -8.83 8.50 12.59
C PRO A 129 -8.57 7.74 11.28
N THR A 130 -9.43 7.94 10.26
CA THR A 130 -9.32 7.28 8.95
C THR A 130 -8.24 7.95 8.11
N GLU A 131 -7.00 7.74 8.50
CA GLU A 131 -5.82 8.23 7.81
C GLU A 131 -4.81 7.10 7.63
N MET A 132 -4.46 6.83 6.38
CA MET A 132 -3.41 5.90 5.97
C MET A 132 -2.30 6.63 5.26
N PHE A 133 -1.07 6.19 5.48
CA PHE A 133 0.10 6.57 4.73
C PHE A 133 0.83 5.31 4.31
N SER A 134 1.25 5.28 3.05
CA SER A 134 1.72 4.06 2.39
C SER A 134 3.16 4.23 1.94
N CYS A 135 3.95 3.17 2.04
CA CYS A 135 5.28 3.05 1.46
C CYS A 135 5.28 1.92 0.44
N TRP A 136 5.39 2.27 -0.84
CA TRP A 136 5.44 1.35 -1.96
C TRP A 136 6.89 1.11 -2.37
N ILE A 137 7.33 -0.14 -2.43
CA ILE A 137 8.72 -0.55 -2.65
C ILE A 137 8.79 -1.41 -3.91
N ALA A 138 9.56 -0.97 -4.90
CA ALA A 138 9.83 -1.70 -6.13
C ALA A 138 10.82 -2.84 -5.88
N LEU A 139 10.51 -4.05 -6.34
CA LEU A 139 11.50 -5.14 -6.42
C LEU A 139 12.06 -5.30 -7.83
N ASP A 140 11.40 -4.76 -8.84
CA ASP A 140 11.89 -4.73 -10.22
C ASP A 140 12.02 -3.26 -10.65
N ASP A 141 12.97 -2.96 -11.55
CA ASP A 141 13.07 -1.64 -12.16
C ASP A 141 11.73 -1.24 -12.78
N THR A 142 11.24 -0.05 -12.44
CA THR A 142 9.93 0.40 -12.89
C THR A 142 10.02 1.36 -14.05
N THR A 143 9.05 1.23 -14.96
CA THR A 143 8.82 2.15 -16.06
C THR A 143 7.33 2.38 -16.23
N ALA A 144 6.93 3.49 -16.84
CA ALA A 144 5.55 3.76 -17.21
C ALA A 144 4.95 2.61 -18.04
N SER A 145 5.71 2.11 -19.03
CA SER A 145 5.29 0.98 -19.88
C SER A 145 5.20 -0.36 -19.14
N GLY A 146 5.94 -0.52 -18.04
CA GLY A 146 5.93 -1.69 -17.16
C GLY A 146 4.73 -1.76 -16.21
N GLY A 147 3.82 -0.79 -16.28
CA GLY A 147 2.69 -0.71 -15.37
C GLY A 147 3.15 -0.41 -13.95
N THR A 148 4.02 0.59 -13.79
CA THR A 148 4.36 1.15 -12.49
C THR A 148 3.16 1.81 -11.81
N MET A 149 3.33 2.22 -10.56
CA MET A 149 2.36 3.04 -9.86
C MET A 149 2.36 4.46 -10.44
N GLU A 150 1.17 5.02 -10.60
CA GLU A 150 0.93 6.38 -11.03
C GLU A 150 0.19 7.12 -9.92
N LEU A 151 0.56 8.38 -9.65
CA LEU A 151 -0.10 9.23 -8.66
C LEU A 151 -0.51 10.56 -9.29
N ALA A 152 -1.67 11.08 -8.90
CA ALA A 152 -2.12 12.41 -9.27
C ALA A 152 -1.55 13.46 -8.29
N ARG A 153 -0.76 14.40 -8.80
CA ARG A 153 -0.06 15.39 -7.98
C ARG A 153 -1.04 16.31 -7.26
N GLY A 154 -0.84 16.49 -5.95
CA GLY A 154 -1.66 17.35 -5.09
C GLY A 154 -3.05 16.80 -4.78
N SER A 155 -3.41 15.61 -5.29
CA SER A 155 -4.79 15.13 -5.24
C SER A 155 -5.28 14.70 -3.85
N HIS A 156 -4.35 14.53 -2.90
CA HIS A 156 -4.65 14.27 -1.50
C HIS A 156 -5.44 15.39 -0.82
N ARG A 157 -5.47 16.59 -1.42
CA ARG A 157 -6.27 17.74 -0.95
C ARG A 157 -7.60 17.92 -1.69
N TRP A 158 -7.90 17.07 -2.67
CA TRP A 158 -9.15 17.18 -3.42
C TRP A 158 -10.36 16.77 -2.57
N PRO A 159 -11.56 17.31 -2.84
CA PRO A 159 -12.78 16.96 -2.11
C PRO A 159 -13.03 15.45 -2.07
N THR A 160 -13.55 14.96 -0.94
CA THR A 160 -13.77 13.51 -0.73
C THR A 160 -15.21 13.05 -0.82
N GLY A 161 -16.18 13.97 -0.74
CA GLY A 161 -17.60 13.66 -0.74
C GLY A 161 -18.21 13.23 -2.08
N SER A 162 -17.44 13.24 -3.17
CA SER A 162 -17.91 12.94 -4.53
C SER A 162 -17.20 11.75 -5.18
N ASP A 163 -16.59 10.87 -4.38
CA ASP A 163 -15.83 9.75 -4.92
C ASP A 163 -16.70 8.76 -5.69
N VAL A 164 -16.42 8.66 -6.98
CA VAL A 164 -16.94 7.59 -7.82
C VAL A 164 -16.10 6.36 -7.55
N MET A 165 -16.67 5.39 -6.83
CA MET A 165 -16.08 4.06 -6.70
C MET A 165 -16.12 3.38 -8.08
N GLY A 166 -14.95 3.23 -8.70
CA GLY A 166 -14.78 2.51 -9.96
C GLY A 166 -14.37 1.06 -9.75
N GLU A 167 -14.31 0.31 -10.86
CA GLU A 167 -13.75 -1.04 -10.84
C GLU A 167 -12.24 -1.00 -10.57
N PHE A 168 -11.80 -1.72 -9.53
CA PHE A 168 -10.40 -1.74 -9.12
C PHE A 168 -9.53 -2.62 -10.04
N HIS A 169 -10.00 -3.82 -10.38
CA HIS A 169 -9.23 -4.76 -11.20
C HIS A 169 -9.61 -4.67 -12.67
N ALA A 170 -8.63 -4.31 -13.50
CA ALA A 170 -8.73 -4.28 -14.96
C ALA A 170 -9.94 -3.52 -15.54
N PRO A 171 -10.23 -2.29 -15.08
CA PRO A 171 -11.27 -1.45 -15.66
C PRO A 171 -10.97 -1.13 -17.13
N GLU A 172 -12.01 -0.88 -17.92
CA GLU A 172 -11.89 -0.45 -19.32
C GLU A 172 -11.03 0.82 -19.47
N ASP A 173 -11.28 1.81 -18.60
CA ASP A 173 -10.45 2.99 -18.46
C ASP A 173 -10.06 3.21 -17.00
N TYR A 174 -8.83 2.80 -16.67
CA TYR A 174 -8.29 2.87 -15.33
C TYR A 174 -8.08 4.29 -14.79
N ARG A 175 -8.15 5.32 -15.64
CA ARG A 175 -8.03 6.73 -15.23
C ARG A 175 -9.38 7.46 -15.21
N ALA A 176 -10.49 6.78 -15.48
CA ALA A 176 -11.82 7.41 -15.54
C ALA A 176 -12.21 8.10 -14.22
N THR A 177 -12.01 7.42 -13.09
CA THR A 177 -12.35 7.93 -11.74
C THR A 177 -11.54 9.18 -11.38
N VAL A 178 -10.23 9.16 -11.58
CA VAL A 178 -9.37 10.31 -11.28
C VAL A 178 -9.65 11.51 -12.21
N ARG A 179 -9.98 11.29 -13.49
CA ARG A 179 -10.40 12.37 -14.39
C ARG A 179 -11.72 13.01 -13.96
N ALA A 180 -12.69 12.19 -13.54
CA ALA A 180 -13.95 12.70 -12.99
C ALA A 180 -13.71 13.49 -11.70
N ALA A 181 -12.83 13.02 -10.81
CA ALA A 181 -12.47 13.72 -9.58
C ALA A 181 -11.76 15.06 -9.86
N ALA A 182 -10.81 15.09 -10.81
CA ALA A 182 -10.12 16.32 -11.21
C ALA A 182 -11.11 17.35 -11.80
N ALA A 183 -12.03 16.90 -12.65
CA ALA A 183 -13.07 17.77 -13.22
C ALA A 183 -14.02 18.30 -12.13
N ALA A 184 -14.42 17.47 -11.16
CA ALA A 184 -15.26 17.90 -10.04
C ALA A 184 -14.55 18.89 -9.09
N ALA A 185 -13.22 18.80 -8.99
CA ALA A 185 -12.39 19.72 -8.22
C ALA A 185 -11.98 20.98 -9.01
N ASP A 186 -12.34 21.09 -10.29
CA ASP A 186 -11.93 22.18 -11.20
C ASP A 186 -10.41 22.36 -11.28
N VAL A 187 -9.68 21.24 -11.44
CA VAL A 187 -8.21 21.22 -11.54
C VAL A 187 -7.74 20.48 -12.79
N GLU A 188 -6.60 20.90 -13.32
CA GLU A 188 -5.89 20.15 -14.35
C GLU A 188 -5.25 18.89 -13.73
N LEU A 189 -5.46 17.75 -14.39
CA LEU A 189 -4.94 16.46 -13.93
C LEU A 189 -3.45 16.30 -14.32
N ASP A 190 -2.56 16.40 -13.34
CA ASP A 190 -1.14 16.05 -13.46
C ASP A 190 -0.90 14.65 -12.86
N ILE A 191 -0.45 13.70 -13.68
CA ILE A 191 -0.14 12.32 -13.26
C ILE A 191 1.36 12.07 -13.40
N ALA A 192 1.99 11.66 -12.30
CA ALA A 192 3.38 11.21 -12.26
C ALA A 192 3.48 9.68 -12.17
N ALA A 193 4.38 9.09 -12.95
CA ALA A 193 4.75 7.69 -12.84
C ALA A 193 5.93 7.53 -11.86
N VAL A 194 5.90 6.49 -11.01
CA VAL A 194 7.00 6.15 -10.10
C VAL A 194 8.01 5.28 -10.86
N GLU A 195 9.01 5.90 -11.48
CA GLU A 195 10.09 5.23 -12.20
C GLU A 195 11.37 5.22 -11.35
N VAL A 196 11.68 4.07 -10.76
CA VAL A 196 12.78 3.86 -9.82
C VAL A 196 13.48 2.53 -10.13
N THR A 197 14.73 2.41 -9.71
CA THR A 197 15.44 1.12 -9.71
C THR A 197 14.88 0.18 -8.64
N ALA A 198 15.10 -1.12 -8.81
CA ALA A 198 14.78 -2.09 -7.76
C ALA A 198 15.40 -1.69 -6.40
N GLY A 199 14.60 -1.77 -5.34
CA GLY A 199 14.94 -1.30 -4.00
C GLY A 199 14.48 0.13 -3.69
N GLY A 200 14.17 0.93 -4.71
CA GLY A 200 13.54 2.25 -4.58
C GLY A 200 12.02 2.17 -4.47
N GLY A 201 11.36 3.32 -4.38
CA GLY A 201 9.91 3.37 -4.30
C GLY A 201 9.35 4.75 -3.98
N SER A 202 8.23 4.79 -3.27
CA SER A 202 7.57 6.05 -2.89
C SER A 202 6.83 5.95 -1.57
N PHE A 203 6.75 7.07 -0.87
CA PHE A 203 5.74 7.28 0.16
C PHE A 203 4.57 8.06 -0.43
N HIS A 204 3.33 7.69 -0.10
CA HIS A 204 2.15 8.42 -0.54
C HIS A 204 1.07 8.51 0.54
N HIS A 205 0.32 9.61 0.49
CA HIS A 205 -0.82 9.86 1.36
C HIS A 205 -2.01 8.99 0.93
N GLY A 206 -2.78 8.44 1.87
CA GLY A 206 -3.96 7.61 1.59
C GLY A 206 -5.13 8.31 0.87
N TRP A 207 -5.09 9.66 0.77
CA TRP A 207 -6.03 10.43 -0.06
C TRP A 207 -5.45 10.78 -1.45
N ALA A 208 -4.18 10.45 -1.73
CA ALA A 208 -3.62 10.60 -3.05
C ALA A 208 -4.28 9.57 -3.99
N TRP A 209 -4.80 10.08 -5.10
CA TRP A 209 -5.36 9.28 -6.17
C TRP A 209 -4.20 8.58 -6.85
N HIS A 210 -4.24 7.26 -6.87
CA HIS A 210 -3.19 6.47 -7.48
C HIS A 210 -3.76 5.22 -8.14
N GLY A 211 -3.05 4.74 -9.15
CA GLY A 211 -3.43 3.58 -9.94
C GLY A 211 -2.23 2.98 -10.65
N SER A 212 -2.46 2.05 -11.56
CA SER A 212 -1.37 1.44 -12.31
C SER A 212 -1.83 1.00 -13.69
N GLY A 213 -1.22 1.57 -14.73
CA GLY A 213 -1.47 1.17 -16.12
C GLY A 213 -1.11 -0.29 -16.40
N PRO A 214 -1.55 -0.88 -17.52
CA PRO A 214 -1.21 -2.27 -17.86
C PRO A 214 0.31 -2.47 -18.00
N ASN A 215 0.82 -3.63 -17.59
CA ASN A 215 2.21 -3.99 -17.83
C ASN A 215 2.37 -4.43 -19.29
N ARG A 216 2.81 -3.50 -20.15
CA ARG A 216 3.05 -3.76 -21.58
C ARG A 216 4.46 -4.27 -21.85
N SER A 217 5.30 -4.36 -20.83
CA SER A 217 6.67 -4.86 -20.95
C SER A 217 6.70 -6.40 -21.02
N GLY A 218 7.87 -6.94 -21.37
CA GLY A 218 8.17 -8.37 -21.28
C GLY A 218 8.65 -8.82 -19.89
N ARG A 219 8.66 -7.94 -18.88
CA ARG A 219 9.22 -8.20 -17.54
C ARG A 219 8.14 -8.23 -16.48
N HIS A 220 8.41 -8.91 -15.37
CA HIS A 220 7.57 -8.84 -14.18
C HIS A 220 7.74 -7.48 -13.49
N ARG A 221 6.68 -7.03 -12.81
CA ARG A 221 6.76 -5.93 -11.85
C ARG A 221 6.22 -6.42 -10.52
N ARG A 222 7.10 -6.52 -9.52
CA ARG A 222 6.78 -6.92 -8.15
C ARG A 222 7.02 -5.76 -7.20
N SER A 223 6.18 -5.67 -6.19
CA SER A 223 6.29 -4.64 -5.17
C SER A 223 5.75 -5.10 -3.84
N LEU A 224 6.33 -4.57 -2.77
CA LEU A 224 5.76 -4.60 -1.44
C LEU A 224 5.14 -3.24 -1.13
N VAL A 225 4.05 -3.24 -0.38
CA VAL A 225 3.43 -2.01 0.09
C VAL A 225 3.21 -2.13 1.58
N LEU A 226 3.79 -1.22 2.35
CA LEU A 226 3.49 -1.03 3.75
C LEU A 226 2.39 0.03 3.87
N HIS A 227 1.30 -0.28 4.56
CA HIS A 227 0.27 0.69 4.90
C HIS A 227 0.23 0.92 6.41
N CYS A 228 0.42 2.16 6.83
CA CYS A 228 0.44 2.55 8.23
C CYS A 228 -0.72 3.47 8.60
N ALA A 229 -1.13 3.37 9.86
CA ALA A 229 -1.95 4.36 10.56
C ALA A 229 -1.20 4.90 11.78
N SER A 230 -1.72 5.96 12.40
CA SER A 230 -1.20 6.47 13.67
C SER A 230 -1.15 5.35 14.72
N SER A 231 -0.11 5.33 15.56
CA SER A 231 -0.04 4.44 16.73
C SER A 231 -1.23 4.63 17.69
N GLU A 232 -1.94 5.75 17.59
CA GLU A 232 -3.14 6.06 18.38
C GLU A 232 -4.44 5.60 17.72
N ALA A 233 -4.40 5.02 16.52
CA ALA A 233 -5.57 4.50 15.85
C ALA A 233 -6.34 3.50 16.72
N ARG A 234 -7.67 3.51 16.57
CA ARG A 234 -8.62 2.64 17.27
C ARG A 234 -9.58 2.06 16.25
N PHE A 235 -10.14 0.90 16.56
CA PHE A 235 -11.24 0.35 15.77
C PHE A 235 -12.41 1.32 15.75
N ASN A 236 -13.07 1.40 14.59
CA ASN A 236 -14.32 2.10 14.40
C ASN A 236 -15.39 1.07 14.05
N ARG A 237 -16.13 0.63 15.07
CA ARG A 237 -17.14 -0.44 14.93
C ARG A 237 -18.22 -0.11 13.90
N ALA A 238 -18.54 1.17 13.71
CA ALA A 238 -19.54 1.63 12.74
C ALA A 238 -19.11 1.42 11.27
N GLY A 239 -17.83 1.09 11.01
CA GLY A 239 -17.31 0.78 9.69
C GLY A 239 -17.00 -0.70 9.46
N PHE A 240 -17.35 -1.60 10.40
CA PHE A 240 -17.02 -3.03 10.30
C PHE A 240 -17.71 -3.75 9.15
N ASP A 241 -18.82 -3.22 8.62
CA ASP A 241 -19.57 -3.79 7.49
C ASP A 241 -19.25 -3.11 6.14
N LYS A 242 -18.33 -2.14 6.13
CA LYS A 242 -17.99 -1.34 4.94
C LYS A 242 -16.60 -1.65 4.42
N GLY A 243 -16.41 -1.56 3.10
CA GLY A 243 -15.09 -1.73 2.48
C GLY A 243 -14.44 -3.06 2.89
N ASN A 244 -13.20 -2.98 3.39
CA ASN A 244 -12.49 -4.15 3.94
C ASN A 244 -12.72 -4.36 5.45
N GLY A 245 -13.63 -3.60 6.07
CA GLY A 245 -14.02 -3.76 7.47
C GLY A 245 -14.44 -5.17 7.90
N PRO A 246 -15.18 -5.95 7.07
CA PRO A 246 -15.55 -7.32 7.44
C PRO A 246 -14.34 -8.24 7.65
N ILE A 247 -13.22 -7.94 7.00
CA ILE A 247 -11.99 -8.72 7.09
C ILE A 247 -11.28 -8.40 8.41
N TYR A 248 -11.15 -7.11 8.74
CA TYR A 248 -10.37 -6.65 9.88
C TYR A 248 -11.13 -6.62 11.21
N SER A 249 -12.46 -6.56 11.18
CA SER A 249 -13.30 -6.62 12.38
C SER A 249 -13.12 -7.90 13.19
N ARG A 250 -12.65 -8.99 12.58
CA ARG A 250 -12.31 -10.25 13.27
C ARG A 250 -11.20 -10.11 14.32
N TYR A 251 -10.37 -9.08 14.21
CA TYR A 251 -9.30 -8.77 15.14
C TYR A 251 -9.75 -7.87 16.29
N ALA A 252 -10.95 -7.30 16.21
CA ALA A 252 -11.49 -6.47 17.28
C ALA A 252 -11.90 -7.33 18.47
N ARG A 253 -11.44 -6.94 19.66
CA ARG A 253 -11.95 -7.52 20.91
C ARG A 253 -13.39 -7.07 21.12
N LEU A 254 -14.14 -7.79 21.96
CA LEU A 254 -15.51 -7.39 22.30
C LEU A 254 -15.57 -6.26 23.35
N THR A 255 -14.47 -6.03 24.05
CA THR A 255 -14.41 -5.21 25.28
C THR A 255 -14.04 -3.74 25.06
N ASP A 256 -13.33 -3.45 23.98
CA ASP A 256 -12.70 -2.16 23.73
C ASP A 256 -12.45 -1.97 22.23
N ASP A 257 -12.03 -0.78 21.85
CA ASP A 257 -11.70 -0.42 20.47
C ASP A 257 -10.17 -0.39 20.23
N GLU A 258 -9.38 -1.01 21.10
CA GLU A 258 -7.93 -1.07 20.91
C GLU A 258 -7.57 -2.01 19.76
N MET A 259 -6.60 -1.57 18.95
CA MET A 259 -6.01 -2.40 17.90
C MET A 259 -4.86 -3.20 18.51
N ASP A 260 -5.06 -4.52 18.63
CA ASP A 260 -4.11 -5.45 19.23
C ASP A 260 -2.79 -5.50 18.44
N GLU A 261 -1.66 -5.33 19.12
CA GLU A 261 -0.34 -5.27 18.48
C GLU A 261 0.11 -6.62 17.88
N ASN A 262 -0.51 -7.75 18.26
CA ASN A 262 -0.26 -9.03 17.59
C ASN A 262 -0.75 -9.04 16.13
N HIS A 263 -1.66 -8.12 15.77
CA HIS A 263 -2.23 -8.01 14.44
C HIS A 263 -1.93 -6.68 13.77
N PHE A 264 -1.70 -5.63 14.57
CA PHE A 264 -1.40 -4.26 14.12
C PHE A 264 -0.22 -3.68 14.90
N PRO A 265 0.98 -4.28 14.79
CA PRO A 265 2.12 -3.88 15.59
C PRO A 265 2.53 -2.44 15.33
N ILE A 266 2.97 -1.79 16.39
CA ILE A 266 3.57 -0.46 16.36
C ILE A 266 5.02 -0.61 15.89
N LEU A 267 5.32 -0.07 14.72
CA LEU A 267 6.64 -0.15 14.10
C LEU A 267 7.62 0.83 14.73
N TRP A 268 7.11 1.99 15.14
CA TRP A 268 7.90 3.08 15.71
C TRP A 268 7.03 4.07 16.47
N ARG A 269 7.54 4.62 17.58
CA ARG A 269 6.99 5.78 18.30
C ARG A 269 8.11 6.71 18.73
N SER A 270 7.76 7.99 18.86
CA SER A 270 8.65 9.07 19.28
C SER A 270 9.23 8.90 20.70
N ASP A 271 8.59 8.12 21.56
CA ASP A 271 9.09 7.75 22.90
C ASP A 271 10.03 6.53 22.91
N GLY A 272 10.37 6.00 21.72
CA GLY A 272 11.21 4.83 21.55
C GLY A 272 10.47 3.50 21.64
N TYR A 273 9.14 3.50 21.81
CA TYR A 273 8.37 2.27 21.80
C TYR A 273 8.26 1.66 20.39
N ARG A 274 8.42 0.34 20.34
CA ARG A 274 8.11 -0.54 19.21
C ARG A 274 7.56 -1.83 19.79
N THR A 275 6.59 -2.45 19.12
CA THR A 275 6.06 -3.74 19.56
C THR A 275 7.22 -4.72 19.75
N PRO A 276 7.36 -5.38 20.91
CA PRO A 276 8.44 -6.33 21.13
C PRO A 276 8.28 -7.60 20.28
N GLY A 277 9.36 -8.06 19.65
CA GLY A 277 9.40 -9.35 18.97
C GLY A 277 8.89 -9.38 17.53
N ILE A 278 8.65 -8.21 16.92
CA ILE A 278 8.39 -8.06 15.47
C ILE A 278 9.65 -7.80 14.65
#